data_AF-A0A0Q9X593-F1
#
_entry.id   AF-A0A0Q9X593-F1
#
_cell.length_a   1.000
_cell.length_b   1.000
_cell.length_c   1.000
_cell.angle_alpha   90.00
_cell.angle_beta   90.00
_cell.angle_gamma   90.00
#
_symmetry.space_group_name_H-M   'P 1'
#
loop_
_entity.id
_entity.type
_entity.pdbx_description
1 polymer ?
#
loop_
_entity_poly.entity_id
_entity_poly.type
_entity_poly.pdbx_seq_one_letter_code
_entity_poly.pdbx_strand_id
1 'polypeptide(L)'
;MLNLSFVFLICLIESVAASTPDAYILSTQRFPWESAFTGTEVINPCCLEIAQQEIHISPDISFGLQKFFAQTNDYAWLCQRAWPIAADVAEFLVSRSACEDTCHFLNVMGPDEDHSNVNDNVYTNAVSKIALDFAVWAGSKCSNSSAETFEQWRQLRDKLVILHDAQLDYHPQHSGYTLGETVKQADTILLGYPLQFDTSSTHLNDLQYYANVTRATGPAMTWSMFAANYLLTKQDWRAHEYFARGYQNYVHKEFKVWSEVPIGYNGSANFLTGIGGFLQSLIFGYGGLDFARAGDTSQLQLSTPNVPPDVQQVRIKYIKFAQSKCVWTFQHSVSNMICTGQANQSFELLQGNQRTPLGHSFNVTLNRGDPTMHINLIN
;
A
#
# COMPACT_ATOMS: atom_id res chain seq x y z
N MET A 1 0.60 -16.71 1.98
CA MET A 1 -0.86 -16.50 2.10
C MET A 1 -1.30 -15.05 1.95
N LEU A 2 -0.41 -14.04 1.92
CA LEU A 2 -0.74 -12.69 1.40
C LEU A 2 -1.13 -12.65 -0.09
N ASN A 3 -0.77 -13.69 -0.85
CA ASN A 3 -1.22 -13.84 -2.23
C ASN A 3 -2.71 -14.21 -2.36
N LEU A 4 -3.39 -14.72 -1.31
CA LEU A 4 -4.79 -15.10 -1.45
C LEU A 4 -5.74 -13.89 -1.45
N SER A 5 -5.46 -12.82 -0.70
CA SER A 5 -6.26 -11.58 -0.79
C SER A 5 -6.11 -10.89 -2.16
N PHE A 6 -4.93 -10.98 -2.78
CA PHE A 6 -4.67 -10.48 -4.14
C PHE A 6 -5.22 -11.38 -5.25
N VAL A 7 -5.17 -12.71 -5.10
CA VAL A 7 -5.74 -13.64 -6.08
C VAL A 7 -7.27 -13.61 -6.06
N PHE A 8 -7.90 -13.43 -4.89
CA PHE A 8 -9.34 -13.17 -4.81
C PHE A 8 -9.71 -11.84 -5.47
N LEU A 9 -8.91 -10.79 -5.31
CA LEU A 9 -9.07 -9.52 -6.00
C LEU A 9 -9.00 -9.71 -7.53
N ILE A 10 -8.02 -10.46 -8.05
CA ILE A 10 -7.88 -10.72 -9.50
C ILE A 10 -9.07 -11.50 -10.09
N CYS A 11 -9.60 -12.51 -9.39
CA CYS A 11 -10.80 -13.22 -9.83
C CYS A 11 -12.07 -12.35 -9.74
N LEU A 12 -12.17 -11.44 -8.77
CA LEU A 12 -13.27 -10.48 -8.68
C LEU A 12 -13.20 -9.42 -9.79
N ILE A 13 -12.00 -8.96 -10.14
CA ILE A 13 -11.78 -7.94 -11.18
C ILE A 13 -12.34 -8.38 -12.54
N GLU A 14 -12.28 -9.67 -12.89
CA GLU A 14 -12.90 -10.18 -14.13
C GLU A 14 -14.44 -10.08 -14.13
N SER A 15 -15.10 -10.11 -12.97
CA SER A 15 -16.56 -10.06 -12.87
C SER A 15 -17.11 -8.64 -12.86
N VAL A 16 -16.40 -7.69 -12.24
CA VAL A 16 -16.80 -6.26 -12.19
C VAL A 16 -16.79 -5.67 -13.61
N ALA A 17 -15.75 -5.95 -14.40
CA ALA A 17 -15.62 -5.44 -15.77
C ALA A 17 -16.66 -6.01 -16.75
N ALA A 18 -17.33 -7.11 -16.40
CA ALA A 18 -18.21 -7.86 -17.29
C ALA A 18 -19.71 -7.67 -17.05
N SER A 19 -20.15 -7.03 -15.95
CA SER A 19 -21.50 -7.30 -15.39
C SER A 19 -22.51 -6.15 -15.25
N THR A 20 -22.33 -4.96 -15.86
CA THR A 20 -23.32 -3.86 -15.69
C THR A 20 -23.99 -3.39 -16.99
N PRO A 21 -25.13 -3.97 -17.41
CA PRO A 21 -25.93 -3.44 -18.51
C PRO A 21 -26.93 -2.35 -18.13
N ASP A 22 -27.48 -2.28 -16.91
CA ASP A 22 -28.59 -1.35 -16.62
C ASP A 22 -28.72 -0.96 -15.12
N ALA A 23 -28.26 0.25 -14.75
CA ALA A 23 -28.86 1.13 -13.73
C ALA A 23 -28.00 2.40 -13.53
N TYR A 24 -28.53 3.55 -13.97
CA TYR A 24 -28.04 4.92 -13.77
C TYR A 24 -26.58 5.23 -14.18
N ILE A 25 -26.48 6.06 -15.22
CA ILE A 25 -25.25 6.53 -15.86
C ILE A 25 -24.39 7.34 -14.87
N LEU A 26 -23.44 6.67 -14.25
CA LEU A 26 -22.09 7.15 -13.94
C LEU A 26 -21.16 6.05 -14.45
N SER A 27 -20.22 6.40 -15.33
CA SER A 27 -19.28 5.50 -16.03
C SER A 27 -18.77 4.35 -15.15
N THR A 28 -18.94 3.12 -15.64
CA THR A 28 -18.73 1.82 -14.96
C THR A 28 -17.25 1.46 -14.70
N GLN A 29 -16.43 2.41 -14.26
CA GLN A 29 -14.97 2.27 -14.12
C GLN A 29 -14.49 2.32 -12.65
N ARG A 30 -15.43 2.24 -11.71
CA ARG A 30 -15.18 2.31 -10.27
C ARG A 30 -15.40 0.96 -9.62
N PHE A 31 -14.45 0.50 -8.83
CA PHE A 31 -14.63 -0.67 -7.98
C PHE A 31 -15.59 -0.37 -6.81
N PRO A 32 -16.43 -1.34 -6.43
CA PRO A 32 -17.27 -1.21 -5.24
C PRO A 32 -16.44 -1.20 -3.95
N TRP A 33 -17.00 -0.65 -2.88
CA TRP A 33 -16.41 -0.72 -1.55
C TRP A 33 -16.44 -2.14 -0.98
N GLU A 34 -17.63 -2.75 -0.99
CA GLU A 34 -17.80 -4.16 -0.66
C GLU A 34 -18.18 -4.93 -1.91
N SER A 35 -17.50 -6.06 -2.14
CA SER A 35 -17.72 -6.86 -3.33
C SER A 35 -17.78 -8.35 -3.03
N ALA A 36 -18.62 -9.05 -3.78
CA ALA A 36 -18.83 -10.48 -3.67
C ALA A 36 -18.68 -11.17 -5.04
N PHE A 37 -19.44 -12.24 -5.28
CA PHE A 37 -19.30 -13.09 -6.47
C PHE A 37 -19.38 -12.33 -7.80
N THR A 38 -20.26 -11.34 -7.91
CA THR A 38 -20.57 -10.62 -9.16
C THR A 38 -19.66 -9.43 -9.43
N GLY A 39 -18.91 -8.94 -8.43
CA GLY A 39 -18.21 -7.67 -8.56
C GLY A 39 -19.10 -6.43 -8.38
N THR A 40 -20.40 -6.59 -8.10
CA THR A 40 -21.28 -5.45 -7.82
C THR A 40 -21.11 -4.96 -6.39
N GLU A 41 -21.48 -3.71 -6.15
CA GLU A 41 -21.56 -3.16 -4.78
C GLU A 41 -22.53 -3.98 -3.94
N VAL A 42 -22.05 -4.49 -2.80
CA VAL A 42 -22.84 -5.26 -1.83
C VAL A 42 -22.79 -4.68 -0.44
N ILE A 43 -22.34 -3.42 -0.30
CA ILE A 43 -22.31 -2.73 0.99
C ILE A 43 -23.64 -2.85 1.71
N ASN A 44 -23.56 -2.96 3.04
CA ASN A 44 -24.75 -2.98 3.87
C ASN A 44 -25.58 -1.69 3.62
N PRO A 45 -26.91 -1.79 3.38
CA PRO A 45 -27.77 -0.63 3.14
C PRO A 45 -27.76 0.45 4.23
N CYS A 46 -27.24 0.16 5.44
CA CYS A 46 -27.07 1.15 6.51
C CYS A 46 -26.09 2.27 6.18
N CYS A 47 -25.18 2.02 5.24
CA CYS A 47 -23.88 2.68 5.21
C CYS A 47 -23.50 3.06 3.77
N LEU A 48 -24.51 3.44 2.97
CA LEU A 48 -24.39 3.74 1.54
C LEU A 48 -23.43 4.90 1.24
N GLU A 49 -23.26 5.82 2.19
CA GLU A 49 -22.34 6.94 2.10
C GLU A 49 -20.88 6.49 1.94
N ILE A 50 -20.50 5.39 2.60
CA ILE A 50 -19.15 4.80 2.50
C ILE A 50 -18.92 4.37 1.05
N ALA A 51 -19.85 3.57 0.51
CA ALA A 51 -19.78 3.15 -0.88
C ALA A 51 -19.77 4.33 -1.85
N GLN A 52 -20.35 5.48 -1.54
CA GLN A 52 -20.35 6.65 -2.44
C GLN A 52 -19.07 7.47 -2.35
N GLN A 53 -18.51 7.62 -1.15
CA GLN A 53 -17.48 8.61 -0.85
C GLN A 53 -16.08 8.00 -0.71
N GLU A 54 -15.95 6.74 -0.30
CA GLU A 54 -14.67 6.06 -0.08
C GLU A 54 -14.09 5.52 -1.40
N ILE A 55 -13.72 6.48 -2.27
CA ILE A 55 -13.33 6.19 -3.65
C ILE A 55 -11.93 5.61 -3.78
N HIS A 56 -11.13 5.62 -2.71
CA HIS A 56 -9.72 5.22 -2.75
C HIS A 56 -9.51 3.72 -3.05
N ILE A 57 -10.54 2.88 -2.91
CA ILE A 57 -10.47 1.45 -3.26
C ILE A 57 -10.00 1.22 -4.71
N SER A 58 -10.43 2.08 -5.66
CA SER A 58 -10.04 1.93 -7.06
C SER A 58 -8.54 2.22 -7.30
N PRO A 59 -7.98 3.36 -6.86
CA PRO A 59 -6.54 3.58 -6.91
C PRO A 59 -5.73 2.62 -6.01
N ASP A 60 -6.28 2.11 -4.89
CA ASP A 60 -5.63 1.07 -4.08
C ASP A 60 -5.42 -0.23 -4.88
N ILE A 61 -6.43 -0.63 -5.66
CA ILE A 61 -6.32 -1.79 -6.55
C ILE A 61 -5.21 -1.56 -7.57
N SER A 62 -5.17 -0.39 -8.20
CA SER A 62 -4.11 -0.01 -9.14
C SER A 62 -2.71 -0.04 -8.49
N PHE A 63 -2.58 0.51 -7.28
CA PHE A 63 -1.35 0.43 -6.49
C PHE A 63 -0.94 -1.03 -6.20
N GLY A 64 -1.91 -1.86 -5.83
CA GLY A 64 -1.70 -3.29 -5.64
C GLY A 64 -1.20 -4.01 -6.90
N LEU A 65 -1.74 -3.66 -8.07
CA LEU A 65 -1.27 -4.18 -9.36
C LEU A 65 0.18 -3.74 -9.63
N GLN A 66 0.52 -2.48 -9.34
CA GLN A 66 1.90 -1.98 -9.45
C GLN A 66 2.85 -2.77 -8.54
N LYS A 67 2.50 -2.99 -7.28
CA LYS A 67 3.34 -3.76 -6.33
C LYS A 67 3.52 -5.20 -6.78
N PHE A 68 2.45 -5.83 -7.30
CA PHE A 68 2.54 -7.18 -7.86
C PHE A 68 3.45 -7.24 -9.09
N PHE A 69 3.35 -6.26 -9.99
CA PHE A 69 4.28 -6.16 -11.12
C PHE A 69 5.72 -5.95 -10.64
N ALA A 70 5.97 -5.02 -9.72
CA ALA A 70 7.31 -4.78 -9.17
C ALA A 70 7.93 -6.03 -8.52
N GLN A 71 7.11 -6.92 -7.98
CA GLN A 71 7.57 -8.18 -7.41
C GLN A 71 7.81 -9.27 -8.47
N THR A 72 6.96 -9.35 -9.51
CA THR A 72 6.96 -10.47 -10.46
C THR A 72 7.70 -10.19 -11.77
N ASN A 73 7.83 -8.92 -12.15
CA ASN A 73 8.32 -8.44 -13.43
C ASN A 73 7.64 -9.15 -14.64
N ASP A 74 6.37 -9.51 -14.50
CA ASP A 74 5.61 -10.22 -15.53
C ASP A 74 4.94 -9.22 -16.49
N TYR A 75 5.63 -8.93 -17.60
CA TYR A 75 5.13 -8.02 -18.64
C TYR A 75 3.92 -8.56 -19.39
N ALA A 76 3.79 -9.89 -19.53
CA ALA A 76 2.62 -10.48 -20.18
C ALA A 76 1.38 -10.25 -19.33
N TRP A 77 1.47 -10.52 -18.02
CA TRP A 77 0.42 -10.21 -17.06
C TRP A 77 0.15 -8.71 -16.96
N LEU A 78 1.20 -7.88 -16.96
CA LEU A 78 1.05 -6.42 -16.96
C LEU A 78 0.15 -5.96 -18.11
N CYS A 79 0.48 -6.36 -19.35
CA CYS A 79 -0.23 -5.86 -20.52
C CYS A 79 -1.61 -6.49 -20.72
N GLN A 80 -1.77 -7.77 -20.38
CA GLN A 80 -3.05 -8.45 -20.58
C GLN A 80 -4.05 -8.18 -19.47
N ARG A 81 -3.60 -7.93 -18.24
CA ARG A 81 -4.45 -7.81 -17.04
C ARG A 81 -4.33 -6.46 -16.36
N ALA A 82 -3.15 -6.11 -15.88
CA ALA A 82 -3.00 -4.95 -15.01
C ALA A 82 -3.26 -3.62 -15.72
N TRP A 83 -2.77 -3.48 -16.95
CA TRP A 83 -2.88 -2.25 -17.72
C TRP A 83 -4.34 -1.87 -18.02
N PRO A 84 -5.21 -2.75 -18.57
CA PRO A 84 -6.62 -2.43 -18.76
C PRO A 84 -7.31 -1.92 -17.48
N ILE A 85 -7.05 -2.58 -16.35
CA ILE A 85 -7.63 -2.18 -15.05
C ILE A 85 -7.10 -0.81 -14.62
N ALA A 86 -5.79 -0.59 -14.72
CA ALA A 86 -5.18 0.69 -14.35
C ALA A 86 -5.67 1.85 -15.24
N ALA A 87 -5.93 1.57 -16.53
CA ALA A 87 -6.53 2.52 -17.46
C ALA A 87 -7.96 2.88 -17.05
N ASP A 88 -8.80 1.90 -16.73
CA ASP A 88 -10.17 2.15 -16.26
C ASP A 88 -10.17 2.96 -14.96
N VAL A 89 -9.28 2.62 -14.01
CA VAL A 89 -9.11 3.40 -12.77
C VAL A 89 -8.69 4.84 -13.08
N ALA A 90 -7.77 5.06 -14.03
CA ALA A 90 -7.35 6.41 -14.41
C ALA A 90 -8.51 7.23 -15.01
N GLU A 91 -9.34 6.64 -15.88
CA GLU A 91 -10.54 7.27 -16.43
C GLU A 91 -11.58 7.58 -15.35
N PHE A 92 -11.76 6.69 -14.37
CA PHE A 92 -12.59 6.97 -13.20
C PHE A 92 -12.06 8.18 -12.41
N LEU A 93 -10.76 8.25 -12.15
CA LEU A 93 -10.17 9.38 -11.43
C LEU A 93 -10.32 10.69 -12.18
N VAL A 94 -10.15 10.68 -13.51
CA VAL A 94 -10.42 11.86 -14.36
C VAL A 94 -11.88 12.29 -14.23
N SER A 95 -12.82 11.37 -14.39
CA SER A 95 -14.25 11.70 -14.30
C SER A 95 -14.70 12.17 -12.91
N ARG A 96 -14.00 11.75 -11.84
CA ARG A 96 -14.29 12.14 -10.46
C ARG A 96 -13.62 13.45 -10.02
N SER A 97 -12.61 13.90 -10.76
CA SER A 97 -11.82 15.08 -10.44
C SER A 97 -12.54 16.38 -10.79
N ALA A 98 -12.40 17.39 -9.93
CA ALA A 98 -12.77 18.77 -10.23
C ALA A 98 -11.48 19.55 -10.50
N CYS A 99 -11.23 19.89 -11.76
CA CYS A 99 -9.99 20.53 -12.19
C CYS A 99 -10.21 21.94 -12.75
N GLU A 100 -9.49 22.89 -12.16
CA GLU A 100 -9.28 24.23 -12.70
C GLU A 100 -7.75 24.42 -12.90
N ASP A 101 -7.14 25.36 -12.17
CA ASP A 101 -5.69 25.49 -12.09
C ASP A 101 -5.06 24.35 -11.28
N THR A 102 -5.71 24.00 -10.17
CA THR A 102 -5.46 22.81 -9.35
C THR A 102 -6.61 21.81 -9.50
N CYS A 103 -6.32 20.54 -9.23
CA CYS A 103 -7.31 19.48 -9.26
C CYS A 103 -7.63 19.01 -7.84
N HIS A 104 -8.90 18.69 -7.63
CA HIS A 104 -9.47 18.34 -6.33
C HIS A 104 -10.34 17.09 -6.41
N PHE A 105 -10.38 16.34 -5.31
CA PHE A 105 -11.43 15.36 -5.06
C PHE A 105 -12.33 15.87 -3.95
N LEU A 106 -13.56 16.22 -4.33
CA LEU A 106 -14.55 16.82 -3.42
C LEU A 106 -15.53 15.77 -2.90
N ASN A 107 -16.07 15.95 -1.69
CA ASN A 107 -17.07 15.07 -1.08
C ASN A 107 -16.64 13.60 -1.07
N VAL A 108 -15.45 13.33 -0.53
CA VAL A 108 -14.87 11.99 -0.37
C VAL A 108 -14.83 11.59 1.10
N MET A 109 -14.48 10.34 1.32
CA MET A 109 -14.15 9.75 2.61
C MET A 109 -12.79 9.06 2.42
N GLY A 110 -11.84 9.35 3.32
CA GLY A 110 -10.58 8.61 3.36
C GLY A 110 -10.71 7.33 4.18
N PRO A 111 -9.61 6.60 4.39
CA PRO A 111 -9.59 5.48 5.32
C PRO A 111 -10.16 5.84 6.70
N ASP A 112 -10.01 7.08 7.16
CA ASP A 112 -10.71 7.55 8.36
C ASP A 112 -12.22 7.77 8.11
N GLU A 113 -13.01 6.71 8.24
CA GLU A 113 -14.47 6.74 8.06
C GLU A 113 -15.23 7.56 9.12
N ASP A 114 -14.58 8.04 10.20
CA ASP A 114 -15.23 8.95 11.15
C ASP A 114 -15.39 10.37 10.53
N HIS A 115 -14.73 10.66 9.40
CA HIS A 115 -14.82 11.93 8.66
C HIS A 115 -15.35 11.72 7.23
N SER A 116 -16.67 11.83 7.06
CA SER A 116 -17.35 11.78 5.76
C SER A 116 -17.47 13.15 5.10
N ASN A 117 -17.72 13.16 3.79
CA ASN A 117 -17.99 14.36 3.00
C ASN A 117 -16.88 15.43 3.12
N VAL A 118 -15.63 15.00 3.15
CA VAL A 118 -14.46 15.88 3.20
C VAL A 118 -13.93 16.16 1.79
N ASN A 119 -13.11 17.19 1.64
CA ASN A 119 -12.45 17.51 0.38
C ASN A 119 -10.95 17.24 0.50
N ASP A 120 -10.33 16.78 -0.58
CA ASP A 120 -8.88 16.61 -0.70
C ASP A 120 -8.28 15.79 0.44
N ASN A 121 -8.89 14.64 0.76
CA ASN A 121 -8.28 13.68 1.67
C ASN A 121 -6.88 13.30 1.14
N VAL A 122 -5.86 13.47 1.99
CA VAL A 122 -4.48 13.43 1.56
C VAL A 122 -4.05 12.02 1.12
N TYR A 123 -4.57 10.97 1.78
CA TYR A 123 -4.34 9.58 1.36
C TYR A 123 -4.93 9.32 -0.02
N THR A 124 -6.22 9.64 -0.20
CA THR A 124 -6.94 9.46 -1.47
C THR A 124 -6.20 10.15 -2.61
N ASN A 125 -5.78 11.41 -2.42
CA ASN A 125 -5.06 12.14 -3.45
C ASN A 125 -3.68 11.51 -3.73
N ALA A 126 -2.93 11.09 -2.70
CA ALA A 126 -1.62 10.47 -2.87
C ALA A 126 -1.70 9.14 -3.65
N VAL A 127 -2.61 8.24 -3.26
CA VAL A 127 -2.75 6.94 -3.95
C VAL A 127 -3.29 7.11 -5.38
N SER A 128 -4.15 8.11 -5.63
CA SER A 128 -4.58 8.47 -6.99
C SER A 128 -3.44 8.96 -7.86
N LYS A 129 -2.50 9.76 -7.34
CA LYS A 129 -1.29 10.15 -8.10
C LYS A 129 -0.45 8.93 -8.48
N ILE A 130 -0.29 7.98 -7.57
CA ILE A 130 0.43 6.72 -7.84
C ILE A 130 -0.30 5.90 -8.91
N ALA A 131 -1.63 5.77 -8.81
CA ALA A 131 -2.44 5.03 -9.78
C ALA A 131 -2.38 5.64 -11.20
N LEU A 132 -2.45 6.98 -11.31
CA LEU A 132 -2.31 7.69 -12.59
C LEU A 132 -0.92 7.53 -13.18
N ASP A 133 0.14 7.62 -12.36
CA ASP A 133 1.52 7.38 -12.81
C ASP A 133 1.70 5.94 -13.32
N PHE A 134 1.16 4.97 -12.59
CA PHE A 134 1.20 3.56 -12.99
C PHE A 134 0.45 3.31 -14.30
N ALA A 135 -0.74 3.88 -14.47
CA ALA A 135 -1.52 3.76 -15.68
C ALA A 135 -0.73 4.29 -16.89
N VAL A 136 -0.21 5.53 -16.82
CA VAL A 136 0.61 6.10 -17.90
C VAL A 136 1.82 5.23 -18.20
N TRP A 137 2.53 4.76 -17.16
CA TRP A 137 3.70 3.93 -17.33
C TRP A 137 3.37 2.58 -17.98
N ALA A 138 2.38 1.86 -17.46
CA ALA A 138 1.96 0.55 -17.98
C ALA A 138 1.44 0.69 -19.41
N GLY A 139 0.66 1.73 -19.69
CA GLY A 139 0.19 2.07 -21.03
C GLY A 139 1.33 2.25 -22.02
N SER A 140 2.41 2.95 -21.62
CA SER A 140 3.61 3.13 -22.46
C SER A 140 4.35 1.82 -22.81
N LYS A 141 4.15 0.76 -22.02
CA LYS A 141 4.75 -0.56 -22.26
C LYS A 141 3.83 -1.49 -23.06
N CYS A 142 2.53 -1.26 -23.00
CA CYS A 142 1.53 -2.26 -23.39
C CYS A 142 0.59 -1.82 -24.51
N SER A 143 0.44 -0.52 -24.74
CA SER A 143 -0.58 0.03 -25.64
C SER A 143 -0.02 1.14 -26.53
N ASN A 144 -0.67 1.31 -27.67
CA ASN A 144 -0.51 2.47 -28.54
C ASN A 144 -1.61 3.53 -28.28
N SER A 145 -2.12 3.62 -27.04
CA SER A 145 -3.13 4.62 -26.66
C SER A 145 -2.66 6.03 -27.04
N SER A 146 -3.61 6.94 -27.27
CA SER A 146 -3.28 8.29 -27.75
C SER A 146 -2.39 9.01 -26.75
N ALA A 147 -1.42 9.77 -27.26
CA ALA A 147 -0.57 10.63 -26.44
C ALA A 147 -1.40 11.65 -25.62
N GLU A 148 -2.59 12.01 -26.11
CA GLU A 148 -3.54 12.91 -25.49
C GLU A 148 -4.15 12.32 -24.19
N THR A 149 -4.61 11.06 -24.20
CA THR A 149 -5.15 10.41 -22.99
C THR A 149 -4.10 10.35 -21.88
N PHE A 150 -2.88 9.93 -22.21
CA PHE A 150 -1.80 9.89 -21.22
C PHE A 150 -1.43 11.27 -20.71
N GLU A 151 -1.56 12.31 -21.54
CA GLU A 151 -1.31 13.68 -21.13
C GLU A 151 -2.36 14.19 -20.15
N GLN A 152 -3.64 13.91 -20.40
CA GLN A 152 -4.72 14.24 -19.46
C GLN A 152 -4.49 13.60 -18.09
N TRP A 153 -4.09 12.33 -18.05
CA TRP A 153 -3.82 11.64 -16.78
C TRP A 153 -2.59 12.20 -16.06
N ARG A 154 -1.53 12.58 -16.79
CA ARG A 154 -0.37 13.28 -16.23
C ARG A 154 -0.75 14.64 -15.66
N GLN A 155 -1.57 15.40 -16.38
CA GLN A 155 -2.03 16.71 -15.92
C GLN A 155 -2.84 16.60 -14.63
N LEU A 156 -3.76 15.64 -14.54
CA LEU A 156 -4.48 15.38 -13.30
C LEU A 156 -3.51 14.98 -12.18
N ARG A 157 -2.60 14.02 -12.42
CA ARG A 157 -1.59 13.59 -11.44
C ARG A 157 -0.81 14.79 -10.93
N ASP A 158 -0.33 15.67 -11.80
CA ASP A 158 0.55 16.78 -11.43
C ASP A 158 -0.20 17.89 -10.69
N LYS A 159 -1.45 18.16 -11.07
CA LYS A 159 -2.30 19.19 -10.47
C LYS A 159 -3.07 18.76 -9.23
N LEU A 160 -3.17 17.45 -8.95
CA LEU A 160 -3.89 16.96 -7.78
C LEU A 160 -3.16 17.39 -6.50
N VAL A 161 -3.90 18.08 -5.62
CA VAL A 161 -3.35 18.68 -4.41
C VAL A 161 -2.88 17.63 -3.40
N ILE A 162 -1.73 17.88 -2.76
CA ILE A 162 -1.29 17.18 -1.56
C ILE A 162 -1.18 18.25 -0.47
N LEU A 163 -1.94 18.09 0.61
CA LEU A 163 -2.01 19.07 1.69
C LEU A 163 -0.77 19.00 2.56
N HIS A 164 -0.12 20.13 2.80
CA HIS A 164 1.03 20.23 3.70
C HIS A 164 0.97 21.56 4.47
N ASP A 165 1.07 21.48 5.78
CA ASP A 165 1.26 22.64 6.65
C ASP A 165 2.76 22.85 6.86
N ALA A 166 3.32 23.87 6.20
CA ALA A 166 4.75 24.15 6.28
C ALA A 166 5.21 24.73 7.63
N GLN A 167 4.31 25.24 8.47
CA GLN A 167 4.67 25.81 9.77
C GLN A 167 4.78 24.72 10.84
N LEU A 168 3.82 23.80 10.84
CA LEU A 168 3.76 22.67 11.76
C LEU A 168 4.45 21.41 11.22
N ASP A 169 4.84 21.45 9.93
CA ASP A 169 5.51 20.42 9.17
C ASP A 169 4.82 19.05 9.26
N TYR A 170 3.55 19.00 8.83
CA TYR A 170 2.75 17.79 8.75
C TYR A 170 1.72 17.88 7.61
N HIS A 171 1.11 16.78 7.23
CA HIS A 171 0.04 16.69 6.25
C HIS A 171 -1.33 16.70 6.96
N PRO A 172 -2.15 17.76 6.80
CA PRO A 172 -3.55 17.72 7.23
C PRO A 172 -4.32 16.61 6.51
N GLN A 173 -5.16 15.86 7.24
CA GLN A 173 -5.84 14.67 6.71
C GLN A 173 -6.75 14.98 5.52
N HIS A 174 -7.40 16.14 5.55
CA HIS A 174 -8.24 16.66 4.48
C HIS A 174 -8.30 18.19 4.56
N SER A 175 -8.87 18.83 3.53
CA SER A 175 -9.07 20.26 3.51
C SER A 175 -9.96 20.70 4.67
N GLY A 176 -9.51 21.69 5.44
CA GLY A 176 -10.20 22.17 6.64
C GLY A 176 -10.06 21.29 7.88
N TYR A 177 -9.18 20.28 7.88
CA TYR A 177 -8.90 19.45 9.07
C TYR A 177 -8.47 20.31 10.27
N THR A 178 -9.07 20.07 11.44
CA THR A 178 -8.67 20.75 12.68
C THR A 178 -7.69 19.87 13.44
N LEU A 179 -6.48 20.39 13.67
CA LEU A 179 -5.47 19.66 14.43
C LEU A 179 -6.00 19.24 15.82
N GLY A 180 -5.91 17.94 16.11
CA GLY A 180 -6.41 17.37 17.36
C GLY A 180 -7.73 16.61 17.23
N GLU A 181 -8.41 16.70 16.07
CA GLU A 181 -9.61 15.91 15.79
C GLU A 181 -9.31 14.41 15.83
N THR A 182 -10.19 13.66 16.49
CA THR A 182 -10.06 12.21 16.68
C THR A 182 -10.29 11.48 15.38
N VAL A 183 -9.39 10.56 15.02
CA VAL A 183 -9.48 9.75 13.79
C VAL A 183 -9.76 8.28 14.11
N LYS A 184 -10.52 7.60 13.25
CA LYS A 184 -10.87 6.17 13.37
C LYS A 184 -9.63 5.27 13.31
N GLN A 185 -8.84 5.47 12.27
CA GLN A 185 -7.79 4.55 11.82
C GLN A 185 -6.65 5.28 11.11
N ALA A 186 -5.65 4.51 10.68
CA ALA A 186 -4.55 5.03 9.86
C ALA A 186 -5.07 5.57 8.52
N ASP A 187 -4.81 6.85 8.25
CA ASP A 187 -5.14 7.53 6.99
C ASP A 187 -3.90 8.27 6.47
N THR A 188 -3.58 9.46 7.03
CA THR A 188 -2.40 10.24 6.60
C THR A 188 -1.09 9.48 6.79
N ILE A 189 -0.95 8.70 7.86
CA ILE A 189 0.28 7.93 8.11
C ILE A 189 0.52 6.82 7.07
N LEU A 190 -0.45 6.54 6.19
CA LEU A 190 -0.29 5.61 5.08
C LEU A 190 0.56 6.20 3.93
N LEU A 191 0.80 7.52 3.91
CA LEU A 191 1.69 8.19 2.96
C LEU A 191 3.12 7.62 3.03
N GLY A 192 3.60 7.23 4.21
CA GLY A 192 4.89 6.55 4.34
C GLY A 192 4.82 5.08 3.98
N TYR A 193 4.15 4.25 4.80
CA TYR A 193 3.87 2.85 4.49
C TYR A 193 2.36 2.61 4.49
N PRO A 194 1.80 2.02 3.42
CA PRO A 194 2.51 1.28 2.36
C PRO A 194 2.93 2.11 1.13
N LEU A 195 2.48 3.36 0.99
CA LEU A 195 2.57 4.08 -0.29
C LEU A 195 4.00 4.48 -0.70
N GLN A 196 4.88 4.72 0.27
CA GLN A 196 6.19 5.36 0.09
C GLN A 196 6.09 6.68 -0.68
N PHE A 197 4.99 7.40 -0.48
CA PHE A 197 4.72 8.68 -1.11
C PHE A 197 5.49 9.80 -0.42
N ASP A 198 5.45 9.86 0.91
CA ASP A 198 6.32 10.74 1.70
C ASP A 198 7.34 9.92 2.50
N THR A 199 8.61 10.19 2.24
CA THR A 199 9.76 9.59 2.94
C THR A 199 10.66 10.65 3.58
N SER A 200 10.18 11.90 3.61
CA SER A 200 10.86 13.03 4.24
C SER A 200 10.75 12.98 5.77
N SER A 201 11.30 13.99 6.44
CA SER A 201 11.14 14.16 7.88
C SER A 201 9.70 14.49 8.29
N THR A 202 8.91 15.08 7.40
CA THR A 202 7.50 15.46 7.64
C THR A 202 6.67 14.25 8.06
N HIS A 203 6.87 13.10 7.41
CA HIS A 203 6.18 11.86 7.75
C HIS A 203 6.35 11.41 9.22
N LEU A 204 7.51 11.68 9.83
CA LEU A 204 7.70 11.39 11.25
C LEU A 204 6.82 12.28 12.14
N ASN A 205 6.57 13.52 11.73
CA ASN A 205 5.64 14.41 12.43
C ASN A 205 4.19 13.94 12.23
N ASP A 206 3.82 13.49 11.03
CA ASP A 206 2.50 12.87 10.79
C ASP A 206 2.25 11.72 11.77
N LEU A 207 3.22 10.81 11.91
CA LEU A 207 3.12 9.72 12.89
C LEU A 207 2.92 10.22 14.32
N GLN A 208 3.58 11.32 14.71
CA GLN A 208 3.48 11.88 16.06
C GLN A 208 2.12 12.55 16.31
N TYR A 209 1.63 13.35 15.36
CA TYR A 209 0.33 14.02 15.48
C TYR A 209 -0.80 12.98 15.48
N TYR A 210 -0.85 12.09 14.49
CA TYR A 210 -1.94 11.14 14.34
C TYR A 210 -1.93 10.04 15.41
N ALA A 211 -0.76 9.64 15.93
CA ALA A 211 -0.67 8.70 17.05
C ALA A 211 -1.45 9.15 18.31
N ASN A 212 -1.56 10.46 18.54
CA ASN A 212 -2.23 11.03 19.70
C ASN A 212 -3.75 11.14 19.54
N VAL A 213 -4.25 11.16 18.30
CA VAL A 213 -5.66 11.39 17.99
C VAL A 213 -6.36 10.15 17.42
N THR A 214 -5.63 9.11 17.01
CA THR A 214 -6.25 7.84 16.61
C THR A 214 -6.91 7.17 17.82
N ARG A 215 -8.24 6.99 17.74
CA ARG A 215 -9.02 6.45 18.86
C ARG A 215 -8.57 5.04 19.24
N ALA A 216 -8.57 4.75 20.54
CA ALA A 216 -8.08 3.48 21.05
C ALA A 216 -8.90 2.26 20.59
N THR A 217 -10.15 2.49 20.17
CA THR A 217 -11.08 1.50 19.62
C THR A 217 -10.94 1.32 18.11
N GLY A 218 -9.94 1.93 17.47
CA GLY A 218 -9.64 1.73 16.05
C GLY A 218 -9.30 0.27 15.72
N PRO A 219 -9.38 -0.13 14.43
CA PRO A 219 -9.24 -1.52 14.04
C PRO A 219 -7.79 -2.01 14.12
N ALA A 220 -7.60 -3.32 14.32
CA ALA A 220 -6.29 -3.97 14.54
C ALA A 220 -5.21 -3.59 13.51
N MET A 221 -5.60 -3.42 12.24
CA MET A 221 -4.69 -3.09 11.14
C MET A 221 -4.00 -1.74 11.31
N THR A 222 -4.64 -0.77 11.96
CA THR A 222 -4.12 0.58 12.17
C THR A 222 -2.80 0.55 12.93
N TRP A 223 -2.74 -0.22 14.01
CA TRP A 223 -1.55 -0.32 14.84
C TRP A 223 -0.41 -1.02 14.11
N SER A 224 -0.74 -1.93 13.19
CA SER A 224 0.27 -2.55 12.32
C SER A 224 0.89 -1.54 11.36
N MET A 225 0.10 -0.60 10.83
CA MET A 225 0.60 0.46 9.96
C MET A 225 1.48 1.45 10.73
N PHE A 226 1.09 1.84 11.95
CA PHE A 226 1.97 2.63 12.83
C PHE A 226 3.28 1.89 13.12
N ALA A 227 3.23 0.59 13.44
CA ALA A 227 4.42 -0.20 13.73
C ALA A 227 5.39 -0.24 12.53
N ALA A 228 4.88 -0.51 11.32
CA ALA A 228 5.70 -0.52 10.11
C ALA A 228 6.33 0.86 9.84
N ASN A 229 5.55 1.93 9.94
CA ASN A 229 6.03 3.29 9.72
C ASN A 229 7.07 3.74 10.77
N TYR A 230 6.88 3.40 12.05
CA TYR A 230 7.87 3.70 13.08
C TYR A 230 9.18 2.94 12.89
N LEU A 231 9.15 1.72 12.32
CA LEU A 231 10.37 0.99 11.96
C LEU A 231 11.12 1.69 10.83
N LEU A 232 10.41 2.12 9.78
CA LEU A 232 11.00 2.85 8.65
C LEU A 232 11.59 4.20 9.06
N THR A 233 11.02 4.86 10.08
CA THR A 233 11.53 6.12 10.66
C THR A 233 12.48 5.92 11.85
N LYS A 234 12.94 4.68 12.09
CA LYS A 234 13.94 4.32 13.13
C LYS A 234 13.51 4.62 14.57
N GLN A 235 12.21 4.58 14.85
CA GLN A 235 11.61 4.74 16.17
C GLN A 235 11.28 3.36 16.80
N ASP A 236 12.31 2.54 17.01
CA ASP A 236 12.20 1.12 17.43
C ASP A 236 11.25 0.91 18.63
N TRP A 237 11.40 1.71 19.69
CA TRP A 237 10.57 1.58 20.91
C TRP A 237 9.07 1.75 20.61
N ARG A 238 8.71 2.82 19.87
CA ARG A 238 7.31 3.05 19.48
C ARG A 238 6.81 1.95 18.57
N ALA A 239 7.63 1.50 17.63
CA ALA A 239 7.26 0.38 16.77
C ALA A 239 6.92 -0.89 17.55
N HIS A 240 7.69 -1.23 18.59
CA HIS A 240 7.41 -2.38 19.44
C HIS A 240 6.07 -2.24 20.18
N GLU A 241 5.78 -1.05 20.71
CA GLU A 241 4.52 -0.74 21.38
C GLU A 241 3.32 -0.91 20.43
N TYR A 242 3.38 -0.31 19.25
CA TYR A 242 2.30 -0.38 18.26
C TYR A 242 2.16 -1.78 17.65
N PHE A 243 3.26 -2.50 17.48
CA PHE A 243 3.23 -3.90 17.06
C PHE A 243 2.48 -4.76 18.09
N ALA A 244 2.83 -4.63 19.38
CA ALA A 244 2.13 -5.30 20.47
C ALA A 244 0.63 -4.94 20.50
N ARG A 245 0.32 -3.65 20.35
CA ARG A 245 -1.06 -3.15 20.32
C ARG A 245 -1.90 -3.77 19.20
N GLY A 246 -1.31 -4.07 18.04
CA GLY A 246 -1.99 -4.68 16.89
C GLY A 246 -2.45 -6.14 17.09
N TYR A 247 -2.01 -6.83 18.15
CA TYR A 247 -2.41 -8.22 18.41
C TYR A 247 -2.81 -8.52 19.86
N GLN A 248 -2.21 -7.90 20.87
CA GLN A 248 -2.40 -8.32 22.27
C GLN A 248 -3.87 -8.24 22.73
N ASN A 249 -4.57 -7.15 22.36
CA ASN A 249 -5.96 -6.92 22.72
C ASN A 249 -6.95 -7.27 21.60
N TYR A 250 -6.45 -7.76 20.47
CA TYR A 250 -7.25 -8.07 19.28
C TYR A 250 -7.27 -9.57 18.99
N VAL A 251 -6.48 -10.39 19.68
CA VAL A 251 -6.40 -11.83 19.44
C VAL A 251 -7.10 -12.62 20.54
N HIS A 252 -8.14 -13.37 20.17
CA HIS A 252 -8.79 -14.32 21.09
C HIS A 252 -7.83 -15.44 21.49
N LYS A 253 -7.80 -15.80 22.77
CA LYS A 253 -6.80 -16.75 23.31
C LYS A 253 -7.07 -18.17 22.84
N GLU A 254 -8.34 -18.54 22.72
CA GLU A 254 -8.87 -19.89 22.56
C GLU A 254 -8.62 -20.44 21.14
N PHE A 255 -8.53 -19.56 20.13
CA PHE A 255 -8.33 -19.95 18.72
C PHE A 255 -7.31 -19.10 17.96
N LYS A 256 -6.69 -18.11 18.61
CA LYS A 256 -5.75 -17.15 17.98
C LYS A 256 -6.34 -16.44 16.76
N VAL A 257 -7.63 -16.11 16.86
CA VAL A 257 -8.39 -15.39 15.83
C VAL A 257 -8.32 -13.89 16.11
N TRP A 258 -8.08 -13.09 15.08
CA TRP A 258 -8.11 -11.63 15.17
C TRP A 258 -9.54 -11.10 15.18
N SER A 259 -9.81 -10.15 16.05
CA SER A 259 -10.97 -9.28 16.05
C SER A 259 -10.62 -7.96 15.37
N GLU A 260 -11.63 -7.30 14.81
CA GLU A 260 -11.46 -5.96 14.25
C GLU A 260 -11.17 -4.94 15.34
N VAL A 261 -12.02 -4.87 16.37
CA VAL A 261 -11.89 -4.00 17.55
C VAL A 261 -11.33 -4.76 18.76
N PRO A 262 -10.82 -4.09 19.82
CA PRO A 262 -10.40 -4.78 21.04
C PRO A 262 -11.53 -5.67 21.56
N ILE A 263 -11.23 -6.93 21.90
CA ILE A 263 -12.17 -8.06 22.14
C ILE A 263 -13.55 -7.56 22.63
N GLY A 264 -14.46 -7.35 21.68
CA GLY A 264 -15.72 -6.62 21.89
C GLY A 264 -16.92 -7.21 21.17
N TYR A 265 -16.74 -8.35 20.47
CA TYR A 265 -17.84 -9.09 19.86
C TYR A 265 -17.97 -10.47 20.51
N ASN A 266 -19.22 -10.88 20.73
CA ASN A 266 -19.53 -12.23 21.15
C ASN A 266 -19.46 -13.15 19.92
N GLY A 267 -18.49 -14.08 19.90
CA GLY A 267 -18.25 -14.98 18.78
C GLY A 267 -16.77 -15.02 18.35
N SER A 268 -16.49 -15.66 17.22
CA SER A 268 -15.14 -15.78 16.64
C SER A 268 -15.13 -15.32 15.19
N ALA A 269 -15.55 -14.07 14.95
CA ALA A 269 -15.39 -13.45 13.64
C ALA A 269 -13.88 -13.26 13.36
N ASN A 270 -13.40 -13.81 12.24
CA ASN A 270 -11.98 -13.76 11.89
C ASN A 270 -11.69 -12.53 11.03
N PHE A 271 -11.10 -11.51 11.65
CA PHE A 271 -10.69 -10.29 10.97
C PHE A 271 -9.35 -10.49 10.24
N LEU A 272 -9.45 -10.97 8.99
CA LEU A 272 -8.29 -11.30 8.15
C LEU A 272 -7.36 -10.11 7.93
N THR A 273 -7.90 -8.89 7.88
CA THR A 273 -7.10 -7.67 7.69
C THR A 273 -6.16 -7.41 8.87
N GLY A 274 -6.54 -7.77 10.09
CA GLY A 274 -5.66 -7.73 11.26
C GLY A 274 -4.47 -8.70 11.13
N ILE A 275 -4.71 -9.92 10.66
CA ILE A 275 -3.64 -10.90 10.37
C ILE A 275 -2.72 -10.38 9.26
N GLY A 276 -3.30 -9.80 8.21
CA GLY A 276 -2.58 -9.17 7.11
C GLY A 276 -1.67 -8.04 7.60
N GLY A 277 -2.18 -7.13 8.42
CA GLY A 277 -1.41 -6.06 9.04
C GLY A 277 -0.26 -6.59 9.91
N PHE A 278 -0.52 -7.59 10.76
CA PHE A 278 0.51 -8.22 11.58
C PHE A 278 1.65 -8.79 10.73
N LEU A 279 1.32 -9.52 9.65
CA LEU A 279 2.34 -10.03 8.73
C LEU A 279 3.07 -8.92 7.99
N GLN A 280 2.37 -7.85 7.61
CA GLN A 280 2.99 -6.70 6.94
C GLN A 280 4.01 -6.00 7.83
N SER A 281 3.67 -5.74 9.10
CA SER A 281 4.62 -5.17 10.06
C SER A 281 5.84 -6.07 10.31
N LEU A 282 5.68 -7.40 10.28
CA LEU A 282 6.82 -8.33 10.36
C LEU A 282 7.70 -8.33 9.11
N ILE A 283 7.11 -8.36 7.92
CA ILE A 283 7.84 -8.55 6.66
C ILE A 283 8.43 -7.22 6.18
N PHE A 284 7.60 -6.19 6.08
CA PHE A 284 7.97 -4.89 5.48
C PHE A 284 8.39 -3.87 6.54
N GLY A 285 7.92 -3.99 7.78
CA GLY A 285 8.42 -3.22 8.92
C GLY A 285 9.73 -3.81 9.46
N TYR A 286 9.65 -4.86 10.27
CA TYR A 286 10.82 -5.45 10.94
C TYR A 286 11.81 -6.03 9.95
N GLY A 287 11.33 -6.74 8.93
CA GLY A 287 12.19 -7.30 7.90
C GLY A 287 12.82 -6.25 6.98
N GLY A 288 12.35 -5.01 7.00
CA GLY A 288 12.85 -3.92 6.14
C GLY A 288 12.77 -4.22 4.64
N LEU A 289 11.98 -5.22 4.24
CA LEU A 289 11.82 -5.65 2.86
C LEU A 289 10.81 -4.75 2.15
N ASP A 290 11.06 -4.39 0.90
CA ASP A 290 9.99 -3.87 0.03
C ASP A 290 10.20 -4.20 -1.45
N PHE A 291 9.16 -4.00 -2.26
CA PHE A 291 9.19 -4.11 -3.72
C PHE A 291 8.69 -2.83 -4.35
N ALA A 292 9.47 -2.23 -5.23
CA ALA A 292 9.12 -1.00 -5.89
C ALA A 292 9.48 -1.03 -7.38
N ARG A 293 8.82 -0.16 -8.14
CA ARG A 293 9.22 0.17 -9.49
C ARG A 293 10.16 1.38 -9.43
N ALA A 294 11.42 1.20 -9.82
CA ALA A 294 12.38 2.29 -9.98
C ALA A 294 12.53 2.61 -11.47
N GLY A 295 11.74 3.57 -11.97
CA GLY A 295 11.63 3.83 -13.41
C GLY A 295 11.00 2.65 -14.16
N ASP A 296 11.78 1.97 -14.99
CA ASP A 296 11.35 0.77 -15.73
C ASP A 296 11.76 -0.54 -15.04
N THR A 297 12.47 -0.45 -13.93
CA THR A 297 13.09 -1.60 -13.27
C THR A 297 12.31 -2.05 -12.05
N SER A 298 12.02 -3.35 -11.99
CA SER A 298 11.56 -4.02 -10.77
C SER A 298 12.70 -4.10 -9.76
N GLN A 299 12.46 -3.59 -8.55
CA GLN A 299 13.46 -3.46 -7.50
C GLN A 299 12.99 -4.12 -6.21
N LEU A 300 13.85 -4.93 -5.61
CA LEU A 300 13.73 -5.43 -4.24
C LEU A 300 14.60 -4.55 -3.33
N GLN A 301 14.01 -4.04 -2.26
CA GLN A 301 14.69 -3.16 -1.29
C GLN A 301 14.88 -3.88 0.03
N LEU A 302 16.08 -3.74 0.62
CA LEU A 302 16.38 -4.21 1.98
C LEU A 302 16.94 -3.04 2.79
N SER A 303 16.08 -2.46 3.62
CA SER A 303 16.44 -1.45 4.61
C SER A 303 16.92 -2.12 5.90
N THR A 304 17.47 -1.34 6.84
CA THR A 304 17.99 -1.86 8.11
C THR A 304 16.91 -2.65 8.85
N PRO A 305 17.04 -3.97 9.00
CA PRO A 305 16.03 -4.77 9.64
C PRO A 305 16.13 -4.65 11.16
N ASN A 306 15.05 -5.04 11.82
CA ASN A 306 14.97 -5.22 13.25
C ASN A 306 14.18 -6.51 13.56
N VAL A 307 14.05 -6.87 14.82
CA VAL A 307 13.26 -8.04 15.25
C VAL A 307 12.29 -7.63 16.35
N PRO A 308 11.13 -8.30 16.47
CA PRO A 308 10.26 -8.08 17.61
C PRO A 308 10.98 -8.31 18.95
N PRO A 309 10.51 -7.70 20.05
CA PRO A 309 11.06 -7.95 21.38
C PRO A 309 11.12 -9.46 21.68
N ASP A 310 12.20 -9.88 22.36
CA ASP A 310 12.46 -11.27 22.74
C ASP A 310 12.62 -12.27 21.57
N VAL A 311 12.70 -11.79 20.32
CA VAL A 311 12.96 -12.61 19.14
C VAL A 311 14.41 -12.42 18.70
N GLN A 312 15.16 -13.51 18.60
CA GLN A 312 16.56 -13.45 18.13
C GLN A 312 16.66 -13.34 16.61
N GLN A 313 15.77 -14.03 15.89
CA GLN A 313 15.82 -14.16 14.44
C GLN A 313 14.43 -14.46 13.88
N VAL A 314 14.13 -13.89 12.72
CA VAL A 314 12.96 -14.23 11.91
C VAL A 314 13.43 -14.77 10.56
N ARG A 315 12.78 -15.84 10.08
CA ARG A 315 13.09 -16.46 8.80
C ARG A 315 11.85 -16.61 7.93
N ILE A 316 11.83 -15.86 6.83
CA ILE A 316 10.80 -15.95 5.79
C ILE A 316 11.32 -16.87 4.69
N LYS A 317 10.71 -18.05 4.56
CA LYS A 317 11.20 -19.12 3.67
C LYS A 317 10.87 -18.93 2.19
N TYR A 318 9.89 -18.10 1.87
CA TYR A 318 9.40 -17.99 0.50
C TYR A 318 9.00 -16.56 0.17
N ILE A 319 9.93 -15.85 -0.44
CA ILE A 319 9.71 -14.56 -1.09
C ILE A 319 9.97 -14.76 -2.58
N LYS A 320 9.00 -14.42 -3.42
CA LYS A 320 9.21 -14.41 -4.87
C LYS A 320 9.74 -13.05 -5.27
N PHE A 321 10.78 -13.00 -6.10
CA PHE A 321 11.21 -11.78 -6.78
C PHE A 321 11.61 -12.15 -8.21
N ALA A 322 10.88 -11.61 -9.18
CA ALA A 322 10.91 -12.08 -10.56
C ALA A 322 10.71 -13.60 -10.63
N GLN A 323 11.65 -14.34 -11.25
CA GLN A 323 11.63 -15.81 -11.29
C GLN A 323 12.42 -16.46 -10.15
N SER A 324 12.99 -15.65 -9.26
CA SER A 324 13.78 -16.12 -8.11
C SER A 324 12.91 -16.43 -6.90
N LYS A 325 13.34 -17.45 -6.15
CA LYS A 325 12.83 -17.79 -4.82
C LYS A 325 13.87 -17.38 -3.80
N CYS A 326 13.46 -16.54 -2.86
CA CYS A 326 14.32 -15.97 -1.85
C CYS A 326 13.92 -16.43 -0.44
N VAL A 327 14.94 -16.64 0.39
CA VAL A 327 14.83 -16.83 1.83
C VAL A 327 15.42 -15.60 2.50
N TRP A 328 14.60 -14.89 3.28
CA TRP A 328 15.06 -13.75 4.08
C TRP A 328 15.21 -14.19 5.53
N THR A 329 16.43 -14.09 6.07
CA THR A 329 16.70 -14.36 7.48
C THR A 329 17.25 -13.10 8.10
N PHE A 330 16.51 -12.49 9.01
CA PHE A 330 16.90 -11.24 9.62
C PHE A 330 16.94 -11.32 11.14
N GLN A 331 17.90 -10.57 11.69
CA GLN A 331 18.21 -10.45 13.11
C GLN A 331 18.76 -9.05 13.36
N HIS A 332 18.93 -8.68 14.62
CA HIS A 332 19.29 -7.31 14.99
C HIS A 332 20.63 -6.81 14.41
N SER A 333 21.64 -7.68 14.29
CA SER A 333 22.99 -7.27 13.88
C SER A 333 23.32 -7.51 12.41
N VAL A 334 23.07 -8.73 11.90
CA VAL A 334 23.51 -9.16 10.56
C VAL A 334 22.41 -10.01 9.92
N SER A 335 21.87 -9.55 8.80
CA SER A 335 20.79 -10.23 8.09
C SER A 335 21.25 -10.74 6.73
N ASN A 336 20.59 -11.77 6.22
CA ASN A 336 21.05 -12.46 5.02
C ASN A 336 19.88 -12.89 4.11
N MET A 337 19.99 -12.55 2.83
CA MET A 337 19.05 -12.97 1.79
C MET A 337 19.72 -13.92 0.82
N ILE A 338 19.14 -15.10 0.66
CA ILE A 338 19.57 -16.09 -0.33
C ILE A 338 18.49 -16.19 -1.38
N CYS A 339 18.80 -15.85 -2.62
CA CYS A 339 17.90 -15.98 -3.76
C CYS A 339 18.44 -17.00 -4.75
N THR A 340 17.56 -17.90 -5.18
CA THR A 340 17.86 -18.89 -6.23
C THR A 340 16.92 -18.66 -7.40
N GLY A 341 17.47 -18.30 -8.55
CA GLY A 341 16.75 -18.02 -9.79
C GLY A 341 17.12 -18.95 -10.94
N GLN A 342 16.42 -18.81 -12.07
CA GLN A 342 16.76 -19.47 -13.32
C GLN A 342 17.85 -18.69 -14.08
N ALA A 343 18.62 -19.35 -14.94
CA ALA A 343 19.80 -18.79 -15.59
C ALA A 343 19.55 -17.60 -16.55
N ASN A 344 18.29 -17.25 -16.82
CA ASN A 344 17.85 -16.22 -17.76
C ASN A 344 17.64 -14.83 -17.12
N GLN A 345 18.02 -14.62 -15.86
CA GLN A 345 17.89 -13.34 -15.17
C GLN A 345 19.21 -12.93 -14.53
N SER A 346 19.52 -11.63 -14.63
CA SER A 346 20.68 -11.01 -13.95
C SER A 346 20.19 -9.89 -13.05
N PHE A 347 20.93 -9.62 -11.98
CA PHE A 347 20.56 -8.60 -11.01
C PHE A 347 21.73 -7.63 -10.78
N GLU A 348 21.41 -6.40 -10.39
CA GLU A 348 22.40 -5.42 -9.93
C GLU A 348 22.06 -5.06 -8.49
N LEU A 349 23.03 -5.18 -7.59
CA LEU A 349 22.95 -4.62 -6.25
C LEU A 349 23.51 -3.20 -6.25
N LEU A 350 22.70 -2.25 -5.80
CA LEU A 350 23.12 -0.91 -5.44
C LEU A 350 23.13 -0.79 -3.91
N GLN A 351 24.26 -0.35 -3.34
CA GLN A 351 24.37 -0.06 -1.92
C GLN A 351 25.25 1.19 -1.71
N GLY A 352 24.64 2.28 -1.26
CA GLY A 352 25.28 3.60 -1.28
C GLY A 352 25.72 3.98 -2.70
N ASN A 353 27.01 4.26 -2.90
CA ASN A 353 27.56 4.60 -4.22
C ASN A 353 28.11 3.39 -4.98
N GLN A 354 28.03 2.18 -4.41
CA GLN A 354 28.58 0.97 -5.01
C GLN A 354 27.53 0.25 -5.84
N ARG A 355 27.98 -0.26 -6.99
CA ARG A 355 27.20 -1.12 -7.89
C ARG A 355 27.90 -2.46 -7.99
N THR A 356 27.16 -3.55 -7.81
CA THR A 356 27.71 -4.91 -7.86
C THR A 356 26.81 -5.79 -8.71
N PRO A 357 27.30 -6.37 -9.82
CA PRO A 357 26.54 -7.34 -10.59
C PRO A 357 26.34 -8.62 -9.78
N LEU A 358 25.13 -9.14 -9.80
CA LEU A 358 24.74 -10.37 -9.15
C LEU A 358 24.34 -11.41 -10.20
N GLY A 359 24.73 -12.66 -9.97
CA GLY A 359 24.30 -13.78 -10.80
C GLY A 359 22.82 -14.12 -10.60
N HIS A 360 22.35 -15.09 -11.39
CA HIS A 360 20.98 -15.64 -11.28
C HIS A 360 20.64 -16.23 -9.91
N SER A 361 21.65 -16.68 -9.17
CA SER A 361 21.55 -17.00 -7.74
C SER A 361 22.53 -16.12 -6.99
N PHE A 362 22.08 -15.51 -5.90
CA PHE A 362 22.89 -14.59 -5.13
C PHE A 362 22.64 -14.73 -3.63
N ASN A 363 23.64 -14.34 -2.87
CA ASN A 363 23.58 -14.22 -1.44
C ASN A 363 24.05 -12.82 -1.05
N VAL A 364 23.22 -12.08 -0.32
CA VAL A 364 23.57 -10.74 0.17
C VAL A 364 23.44 -10.68 1.68
N THR A 365 24.38 -10.00 2.32
CA THR A 365 24.45 -9.82 3.77
C THR A 365 24.35 -8.34 4.10
N LEU A 366 23.39 -7.98 4.94
CA LEU A 366 23.13 -6.60 5.37
C LEU A 366 23.47 -6.47 6.86
N ASN A 367 24.47 -5.66 7.20
CA ASN A 367 24.82 -5.36 8.59
C ASN A 367 24.03 -4.15 9.09
N ARG A 368 23.75 -4.10 10.39
CA ARG A 368 23.09 -2.95 11.00
C ARG A 368 23.94 -1.69 10.81
N GLY A 369 23.36 -0.65 10.25
CA GLY A 369 24.04 0.62 9.93
C GLY A 369 24.52 0.72 8.48
N ASP A 370 24.50 -0.38 7.73
CA ASP A 370 24.75 -0.33 6.30
C ASP A 370 23.65 0.48 5.57
N PRO A 371 23.98 1.13 4.44
CA PRO A 371 22.96 1.73 3.57
C PRO A 371 21.97 0.68 3.07
N THR A 372 20.74 1.12 2.78
CA THR A 372 19.72 0.30 2.12
C THR A 372 20.29 -0.35 0.85
N MET A 373 20.01 -1.63 0.69
CA MET A 373 20.33 -2.38 -0.53
C MET A 373 19.16 -2.31 -1.50
N HIS A 374 19.45 -2.00 -2.76
CA HIS A 374 18.48 -2.04 -3.85
C HIS A 374 18.94 -3.08 -4.87
N ILE A 375 18.18 -4.16 -5.00
CA ILE A 375 18.44 -5.24 -5.95
C ILE A 375 17.52 -5.03 -7.15
N ASN A 376 18.11 -4.57 -8.25
CA ASN A 376 17.44 -4.29 -9.50
C ASN A 376 17.50 -5.52 -10.40
N LEU A 377 16.38 -5.86 -11.04
CA LEU A 377 16.40 -6.82 -12.15
C LEU A 377 16.96 -6.14 -13.41
N ILE A 378 18.00 -6.72 -14.00
CA ILE A 378 18.57 -6.29 -15.28
C ILE A 378 17.95 -7.17 -16.37
N ASN A 379 17.30 -6.54 -17.35
CA ASN A 379 16.77 -7.21 -18.54
C ASN A 379 17.85 -7.38 -19.61
#